data_AF-A0A7Y2KHX6-F1
#
_entry.id   AF-A0A7Y2KHX6-F1
#
_cell.length_a   1.000
_cell.length_b   1.000
_cell.length_c   1.000
_cell.angle_alpha   90.00
_cell.angle_beta   90.00
_cell.angle_gamma   90.00
#
_symmetry.space_group_name_H-M   'P 1'
#
loop_
_entity.id
_entity.type
_entity.pdbx_description
1 polymer ?
#
loop_
_entity_poly.entity_id
_entity_poly.type
_entity_poly.pdbx_seq_one_letter_code
_entity_poly.pdbx_strand_id
1 'polypeptide(L)'
;MSLFLITVFTIYGSVHAYAFFKAKSALGFGWGTAAAIVPVLIAFTFAPLIIYFLGRHGMEGAARTVSWVGYTWAGLLFFFLWTNLAVDALNLVLRLAGAISGKGASAYLLAGKGRFFGLVALCLVLGAYSFFEARDIGIERITIRTDKLPASTPRVRVAQISDVHLGLLVRN
;
A
#
# COMPACT_ATOMS: atom_id res chain seq x y z
N MET A 1 19.92 -3.54 15.03
CA MET A 1 19.01 -2.42 14.69
C MET A 1 19.34 -1.80 13.33
N SER A 2 20.61 -1.53 13.01
CA SER A 2 21.01 -1.02 11.68
C SER A 2 20.58 -1.93 10.52
N LEU A 3 20.80 -3.24 10.62
CA LEU A 3 20.41 -4.20 9.58
C LEU A 3 18.91 -4.14 9.27
N PHE A 4 18.06 -4.10 10.30
CA PHE A 4 16.61 -3.99 10.14
C PHE A 4 16.22 -2.74 9.34
N LEU A 5 16.75 -1.57 9.71
CA LEU A 5 16.45 -0.32 9.01
C LEU A 5 16.96 -0.34 7.56
N ILE A 6 18.17 -0.85 7.34
CA ILE A 6 18.72 -1.02 5.99
C ILE A 6 17.79 -1.90 5.16
N THR A 7 17.40 -3.07 5.65
CA THR A 7 16.50 -3.98 4.95
C THR A 7 15.16 -3.32 4.62
N VAL A 8 14.51 -2.68 5.60
CA VAL A 8 13.21 -2.02 5.40
C VAL A 8 13.30 -0.91 4.37
N PHE A 9 14.29 -0.02 4.47
CA PHE A 9 14.42 1.11 3.53
C PHE A 9 14.91 0.66 2.15
N THR A 10 15.70 -0.41 2.05
CA THR A 10 16.06 -0.99 0.74
C THR A 10 14.83 -1.57 0.05
N ILE A 11 14.02 -2.36 0.76
CA ILE A 11 12.79 -2.92 0.20
C ILE A 11 11.83 -1.78 -0.17
N TYR A 12 11.51 -0.89 0.77
CA TYR A 12 10.54 0.18 0.54
C TYR A 12 11.01 1.20 -0.52
N GLY A 13 12.30 1.53 -0.53
CA GLY A 13 12.92 2.36 -1.57
C GLY A 13 12.89 1.69 -2.95
N SER A 14 13.06 0.37 -3.02
CA SER A 14 12.95 -0.37 -4.29
C SER A 14 11.54 -0.30 -4.88
N VAL A 15 10.50 -0.28 -4.04
CA VAL A 15 9.11 -0.10 -4.48
C VAL A 15 8.88 1.30 -5.06
N HIS A 16 9.46 2.34 -4.46
CA HIS A 16 9.43 3.70 -5.01
C HIS A 16 10.18 3.81 -6.33
N ALA A 17 11.36 3.19 -6.42
CA ALA A 17 12.14 3.15 -7.65
C ALA A 17 11.35 2.42 -8.76
N TYR A 18 10.71 1.30 -8.44
CA TYR A 18 9.84 0.58 -9.38
C TYR A 18 8.70 1.47 -9.90
N ALA A 19 7.98 2.16 -9.00
CA ALA A 19 6.91 3.08 -9.39
C ALA A 19 7.43 4.24 -10.26
N PHE A 20 8.59 4.80 -9.92
CA PHE A 20 9.27 5.82 -10.72
C PHE A 20 9.58 5.33 -12.13
N PHE A 21 10.17 4.14 -12.28
CA PHE A 21 10.48 3.59 -13.60
C PHE A 21 9.23 3.27 -14.42
N LYS A 22 8.14 2.81 -13.79
CA LYS A 22 6.84 2.63 -14.46
C LYS A 22 6.30 3.96 -14.98
N ALA A 23 6.33 5.01 -14.15
CA ALA A 23 5.89 6.34 -14.55
C ALA A 23 6.77 6.92 -15.66
N LYS A 24 8.10 6.82 -15.53
CA LYS A 24 9.04 7.31 -16.54
C LYS A 24 8.85 6.58 -17.88
N SER A 25 8.71 5.27 -17.86
CA SER A 25 8.48 4.46 -19.06
C SER A 25 7.15 4.79 -19.74
N ALA A 26 6.08 4.99 -18.96
CA ALA A 26 4.76 5.27 -19.53
C ALA A 26 4.61 6.72 -20.02
N LEU A 27 5.08 7.69 -19.24
CA LEU A 27 4.89 9.11 -19.51
C LEU A 27 5.98 9.70 -20.41
N GLY A 28 7.16 9.09 -20.45
CA GLY A 28 8.28 9.52 -21.30
C GLY A 28 8.95 10.80 -20.83
N PHE A 29 8.85 11.18 -19.55
CA PHE A 29 9.43 12.42 -19.06
C PHE A 29 10.97 12.38 -18.98
N GLY A 30 11.59 13.55 -19.19
CA GLY A 30 13.04 13.73 -19.24
C GLY A 30 13.72 13.82 -17.87
N TRP A 31 15.02 14.14 -17.87
CA TRP A 31 15.85 14.22 -16.66
C TRP A 31 15.46 15.36 -15.72
N GLY A 32 14.99 16.50 -16.24
CA GLY A 32 14.53 17.62 -15.40
C GLY A 32 13.33 17.23 -14.52
N THR A 33 12.30 16.62 -15.12
CA THR A 33 11.15 16.10 -14.36
C THR A 33 11.56 15.00 -13.39
N ALA A 34 12.48 14.12 -13.78
CA ALA A 34 13.01 13.09 -12.89
C ALA A 34 13.70 13.70 -11.66
N ALA A 35 14.54 14.72 -11.85
CA ALA A 35 15.25 15.41 -10.78
C ALA A 35 14.30 16.11 -9.79
N ALA A 36 13.12 16.55 -10.26
CA ALA A 36 12.09 17.11 -9.39
C ALA A 36 11.33 16.04 -8.59
N ILE A 37 11.08 14.86 -9.17
CA ILE A 37 10.29 13.78 -8.54
C ILE A 37 11.13 13.00 -7.50
N VAL A 38 12.40 12.73 -7.78
CA VAL A 38 13.24 11.85 -6.94
C VAL A 38 13.32 12.33 -5.48
N PRO A 39 13.55 13.62 -5.17
CA PRO A 39 13.57 14.10 -3.78
C PRO A 39 12.27 13.84 -3.03
N VAL A 40 11.12 13.97 -3.72
CA VAL A 40 9.81 13.70 -3.13
C VAL A 40 9.68 12.22 -2.77
N LEU A 41 10.10 11.31 -3.66
CA LEU A 41 10.07 9.87 -3.38
C LEU A 41 11.04 9.47 -2.26
N ILE A 42 12.18 10.14 -2.15
CA ILE A 42 13.11 9.95 -1.01
C ILE A 42 12.43 10.37 0.29
N ALA A 43 11.77 11.54 0.31
CA ALA A 43 11.02 11.98 1.50
C ALA A 43 9.92 10.98 1.88
N PHE A 44 9.16 10.45 0.92
CA PHE A 44 8.17 9.41 1.17
C PHE A 44 8.77 8.08 1.66
N THR A 45 9.94 7.70 1.15
CA THR A 45 10.68 6.52 1.60
C THR A 45 11.04 6.65 3.07
N PHE A 46 11.50 7.83 3.49
CA PHE A 46 11.87 8.12 4.88
C PHE A 46 10.73 8.68 5.74
N ALA A 47 9.50 8.72 5.24
CA ALA A 47 8.34 9.23 5.98
C ALA A 47 8.21 8.64 7.40
N PRO A 48 8.43 7.33 7.66
CA PRO A 48 8.39 6.79 9.01
C PRO A 48 9.39 7.45 9.97
N LEU A 49 10.61 7.77 9.51
CA LEU A 49 11.61 8.48 10.32
C LEU A 49 11.19 9.94 10.53
N ILE A 50 10.69 10.60 9.49
CA ILE A 50 10.22 12.00 9.58
C ILE A 50 9.11 12.09 10.64
N ILE A 51 8.11 11.20 10.58
CA ILE A 51 7.01 11.11 11.55
C ILE A 51 7.56 10.89 12.97
N TYR A 52 8.48 9.94 13.12
CA TYR A 52 9.12 9.64 14.40
C TYR A 52 9.82 10.87 15.00
N PHE A 53 10.66 11.55 14.20
CA PHE A 53 11.40 12.71 14.68
C PHE A 53 10.48 13.91 14.97
N LEU A 54 9.46 14.16 14.15
CA LEU A 54 8.46 15.20 14.43
C LEU A 54 7.75 14.94 15.76
N GLY A 55 7.31 13.70 16.00
CA GLY A 55 6.70 13.31 17.28
C GLY A 55 7.66 13.48 18.46
N ARG A 56 8.94 13.11 18.29
CA ARG A 56 9.97 13.25 19.32
C ARG A 56 10.26 14.72 19.70
N HIS A 57 10.07 15.65 18.77
CA HIS A 57 10.22 17.09 19.01
C HIS A 57 8.93 17.78 19.48
N GLY A 58 7.87 17.01 19.81
CA GLY A 58 6.59 17.56 20.25
C GLY A 58 5.79 18.24 19.14
N MET A 59 6.19 18.10 17.87
CA MET A 59 5.50 18.68 16.72
C MET A 59 4.32 17.78 16.30
N GLU A 60 3.40 17.52 17.22
CA GLU A 60 2.33 16.51 17.05
C GLU A 60 1.44 16.79 15.83
N GLY A 61 1.07 18.05 15.60
CA GLY A 61 0.28 18.45 14.43
C GLY A 61 0.99 18.15 13.10
N ALA A 62 2.29 18.43 13.02
CA ALA A 62 3.08 18.11 11.83
C ALA A 62 3.24 16.59 11.67
N ALA A 63 3.53 15.87 12.76
CA ALA A 63 3.64 14.41 12.75
C ALA A 63 2.34 13.75 12.28
N ARG A 64 1.18 14.25 12.70
CA ARG A 64 -0.15 13.79 12.28
C ARG A 64 -0.40 14.05 10.79
N THR A 65 -0.09 15.25 10.30
CA THR A 65 -0.23 15.59 8.87
C THR A 65 0.67 14.72 8.01
N VAL A 66 1.95 14.57 8.36
CA VAL A 66 2.89 13.71 7.62
C VAL A 66 2.47 12.24 7.72
N SER A 67 1.91 11.79 8.83
CA SER A 67 1.34 10.44 8.96
C SER A 67 0.20 10.20 7.98
N TRP A 68 -0.75 11.12 7.89
CA TRP A 68 -1.87 11.01 6.94
C TRP A 68 -1.37 10.92 5.50
N VAL A 69 -0.47 11.82 5.11
CA VAL A 69 0.07 11.86 3.74
C VAL A 69 0.94 10.62 3.45
N GLY A 70 1.87 10.31 4.35
CA GLY A 70 2.84 9.22 4.18
C GLY A 70 2.20 7.83 4.18
N TYR A 71 1.27 7.55 5.09
CA TYR A 71 0.63 6.25 5.17
C TYR A 71 -0.42 6.05 4.07
N THR A 72 -1.15 7.11 3.67
CA THR A 72 -2.04 7.04 2.50
C THR A 72 -1.23 6.74 1.25
N TRP A 73 -0.10 7.43 1.05
CA TRP A 73 0.81 7.16 -0.05
C TRP A 73 1.34 5.73 -0.02
N ALA A 74 1.77 5.22 1.14
CA ALA A 74 2.25 3.85 1.29
C ALA A 74 1.19 2.82 0.88
N GLY A 75 -0.07 3.01 1.28
CA GLY A 75 -1.19 2.15 0.88
C GLY A 75 -1.46 2.19 -0.63
N LEU A 76 -1.47 3.38 -1.24
CA LEU A 76 -1.62 3.51 -2.70
C LEU A 76 -0.45 2.87 -3.46
N LEU A 77 0.77 3.06 -2.97
CA LEU A 77 1.99 2.49 -3.54
C LEU A 77 1.98 0.95 -3.45
N PHE A 78 1.44 0.39 -2.37
CA PHE A 78 1.23 -1.05 -2.22
C PHE A 78 0.29 -1.60 -3.30
N PHE A 79 -0.88 -0.98 -3.50
CA PHE A 79 -1.78 -1.40 -4.58
C PHE A 79 -1.13 -1.23 -5.96
N PHE A 80 -0.41 -0.13 -6.17
CA PHE A 80 0.29 0.12 -7.42
C PHE A 80 1.35 -0.94 -7.74
N LEU A 81 2.12 -1.34 -6.73
CA LEU A 81 3.11 -2.42 -6.85
C LEU A 81 2.44 -3.71 -7.31
N TRP A 82 1.44 -4.19 -6.56
CA TRP A 82 0.83 -5.50 -6.80
C TRP A 82 0.04 -5.56 -8.10
N THR A 83 -0.70 -4.50 -8.43
CA THR A 83 -1.43 -4.44 -9.70
C THR A 83 -0.49 -4.40 -10.91
N ASN A 84 0.62 -3.65 -10.84
CA ASN A 84 1.61 -3.66 -11.91
C ASN A 84 2.38 -4.99 -11.99
N LEU A 85 2.72 -5.62 -10.86
CA LEU A 85 3.37 -6.93 -10.86
C LEU A 85 2.48 -8.00 -11.48
N ALA A 86 1.17 -7.99 -11.19
CA ALA A 86 0.22 -8.91 -11.81
C ALA A 86 0.15 -8.72 -13.33
N VAL A 87 0.11 -7.47 -13.80
CA VAL A 87 0.10 -7.16 -15.24
C VAL A 87 1.44 -7.50 -15.91
N ASP A 88 2.56 -7.30 -15.24
CA ASP A 88 3.87 -7.69 -15.75
C ASP A 88 4.00 -9.21 -15.87
N ALA A 89 3.51 -9.95 -14.87
CA ALA A 89 3.45 -11.41 -14.92
C ALA A 89 2.57 -11.90 -16.07
N LEU A 90 1.40 -11.29 -16.27
CA LEU A 90 0.52 -11.58 -17.41
C LEU A 90 1.24 -11.32 -18.74
N ASN A 91 1.88 -10.16 -18.88
CA ASN A 91 2.65 -9.82 -20.08
C ASN A 91 3.80 -10.80 -20.32
N LEU A 92 4.48 -11.28 -19.28
CA LEU A 92 5.53 -12.29 -19.40
C LEU A 92 4.97 -13.60 -19.94
N VAL A 93 3.84 -14.08 -19.40
CA VAL A 93 3.16 -15.29 -19.89
C VAL A 93 2.77 -15.15 -21.36
N LEU A 94 2.19 -14.01 -21.75
CA LEU A 94 1.80 -13.75 -23.15
C LEU A 94 3.02 -13.73 -24.09
N ARG A 95 4.16 -13.17 -23.65
CA ARG A 95 5.41 -13.20 -24.43
C ARG A 95 5.93 -14.60 -24.64
N LEU A 96 5.93 -15.42 -23.59
CA LEU A 96 6.37 -16.81 -23.67
C LEU A 96 5.46 -17.63 -24.59
N ALA A 97 4.14 -17.45 -24.49
CA ALA A 97 3.18 -18.12 -25.37
C ALA A 97 3.34 -17.71 -26.84
N GLY A 98 3.56 -16.42 -27.11
CA GLY A 98 3.83 -15.91 -28.47
C GLY A 98 5.15 -16.46 -29.04
N ALA A 99 6.20 -16.53 -28.22
CA ALA A 99 7.49 -17.10 -28.61
C ALA A 99 7.38 -18.59 -28.98
N ILE A 100 6.58 -19.37 -28.24
CA ILE A 100 6.36 -20.80 -28.51
C ILE A 100 5.48 -21.00 -29.76
N SER A 101 4.45 -20.16 -29.94
CA SER A 101 3.48 -20.32 -31.04
C SER A 101 3.92 -19.71 -32.38
N GLY A 102 5.07 -19.05 -32.43
CA GLY A 102 5.56 -18.35 -33.62
C GLY A 102 4.72 -17.14 -34.05
N LYS A 103 3.66 -16.82 -33.30
CA LYS A 103 2.81 -15.64 -33.51
C LYS A 103 3.37 -14.49 -32.67
N GLY A 104 3.70 -13.37 -33.32
CA GLY A 104 4.28 -12.20 -32.64
C GLY A 104 3.46 -11.78 -31.42
N ALA A 105 4.08 -11.79 -30.24
CA ALA A 105 3.42 -11.50 -28.95
C ALA A 105 2.89 -10.05 -28.82
N SER A 106 3.21 -9.18 -29.77
CA SER A 106 3.02 -7.73 -29.66
C SER A 106 1.55 -7.30 -29.64
N ALA A 107 0.64 -8.07 -30.24
CA ALA A 107 -0.77 -7.67 -30.36
C ALA A 107 -1.54 -7.72 -29.02
N TYR A 108 -1.03 -8.44 -28.02
CA TYR A 108 -1.74 -8.68 -26.75
C TYR A 108 -1.09 -8.01 -25.53
N LEU A 109 0.01 -7.26 -25.71
CA LEU A 109 0.71 -6.67 -24.58
C LEU A 109 -0.03 -5.45 -24.04
N LEU A 110 -0.34 -5.49 -22.74
CA LEU A 110 -0.81 -4.32 -22.01
C LEU A 110 0.38 -3.38 -21.79
N ALA A 111 0.45 -2.30 -22.57
CA ALA A 111 1.53 -1.32 -22.53
C ALA A 111 1.02 0.13 -22.74
N GLY A 112 1.91 1.09 -22.51
CA GLY A 112 1.66 2.51 -22.80
C GLY A 112 0.92 3.29 -21.71
N LYS A 113 0.59 4.55 -22.05
CA LYS A 113 -0.02 5.54 -21.14
C LYS A 113 -1.38 5.10 -20.61
N GLY A 114 -2.23 4.53 -21.47
CA GLY A 114 -3.58 4.07 -21.09
C GLY A 114 -3.55 3.04 -19.96
N ARG A 115 -2.66 2.04 -20.03
CA ARG A 115 -2.45 1.08 -18.95
C ARG A 115 -2.00 1.76 -17.67
N PHE A 116 -1.00 2.65 -17.75
CA PHE A 116 -0.48 3.33 -16.57
C PHE A 116 -1.58 4.11 -15.85
N PHE A 117 -2.33 4.94 -16.57
CA PHE A 117 -3.43 5.70 -15.98
C PHE A 117 -4.58 4.80 -15.51
N GLY A 118 -4.89 3.72 -16.22
CA GLY A 118 -5.87 2.73 -15.77
C GLY A 118 -5.49 2.08 -14.44
N LEU A 119 -4.23 1.71 -14.26
CA LEU A 119 -3.74 1.15 -13.00
C LEU A 119 -3.69 2.19 -11.88
N VAL A 120 -3.29 3.43 -12.18
CA VAL A 120 -3.37 4.54 -11.20
C VAL A 120 -4.81 4.75 -10.75
N ALA A 121 -5.77 4.79 -11.68
CA ALA A 121 -7.19 4.95 -11.37
C ALA A 121 -7.71 3.79 -10.51
N LEU A 122 -7.35 2.55 -10.85
CA LEU A 122 -7.70 1.38 -10.05
C LEU A 122 -7.15 1.48 -8.62
N CYS A 123 -5.89 1.91 -8.44
CA CYS A 123 -5.29 2.09 -7.11
C CYS A 123 -6.03 3.16 -6.29
N LEU A 124 -6.47 4.24 -6.92
CA LEU A 124 -7.27 5.28 -6.26
C LEU A 124 -8.65 4.76 -5.84
N VAL A 125 -9.31 3.97 -6.69
CA VAL A 125 -10.60 3.33 -6.36
C VAL A 125 -10.43 2.36 -5.19
N LEU A 126 -9.41 1.49 -5.24
CA LEU A 126 -9.12 0.55 -4.15
C LEU A 126 -8.76 1.28 -2.85
N GLY A 127 -7.98 2.36 -2.92
CA GLY A 127 -7.64 3.19 -1.77
C GLY A 127 -8.87 3.86 -1.16
N ALA A 128 -9.73 4.45 -1.98
CA ALA A 128 -10.99 5.05 -1.53
C ALA A 128 -11.91 4.01 -0.90
N TYR A 129 -12.11 2.87 -1.56
CA TYR A 129 -12.89 1.75 -1.02
C TYR A 129 -12.35 1.29 0.34
N SER A 130 -11.04 1.04 0.43
CA SER A 130 -10.38 0.61 1.68
C SER A 130 -10.57 1.61 2.81
N PHE A 131 -10.58 2.91 2.50
CA PHE A 131 -10.80 3.96 3.49
C PHE A 131 -12.23 4.01 4.03
N PHE A 132 -13.24 3.77 3.17
CA PHE A 132 -14.63 3.67 3.61
C PHE A 132 -14.88 2.37 4.37
N GLU A 133 -14.36 1.24 3.87
CA GLU A 133 -14.45 -0.06 4.52
C GLU A 133 -13.82 -0.04 5.92
N ALA A 134 -12.65 0.57 6.08
CA ALA A 134 -11.98 0.67 7.38
C ALA A 134 -12.75 1.49 8.43
N ARG A 135 -13.77 2.27 8.04
CA ARG A 135 -14.61 3.04 8.95
C ARG A 135 -15.86 2.29 9.39
N ASP A 136 -16.27 1.28 8.65
CA ASP A 136 -17.44 0.47 8.98
C ASP A 136 -17.01 -0.75 9.82
N ILE A 137 -16.75 -0.50 11.11
CA ILE A 137 -16.32 -1.57 12.03
C ILE A 137 -17.53 -2.45 12.37
N GLY A 138 -17.65 -3.58 11.67
CA GLY A 138 -18.65 -4.60 11.95
C GLY A 138 -18.41 -5.32 13.27
N ILE A 139 -19.45 -5.46 14.09
CA ILE A 139 -19.43 -6.30 15.30
C ILE A 139 -19.97 -7.68 14.94
N GLU A 140 -19.09 -8.67 14.87
CA GLU A 140 -19.50 -10.06 14.74
C GLU A 140 -19.91 -10.64 16.10
N ARG A 141 -21.10 -11.24 16.18
CA ARG A 141 -21.62 -11.84 17.41
C ARG A 141 -21.79 -13.34 17.23
N ILE A 142 -20.84 -14.10 17.75
CA ILE A 142 -20.89 -15.57 17.75
C ILE A 142 -21.52 -16.02 19.08
N THR A 143 -22.59 -16.82 19.00
CA THR A 143 -23.19 -17.45 20.19
C THR A 143 -22.79 -18.92 20.23
N ILE A 144 -21.93 -19.27 21.18
CA ILE A 144 -21.52 -20.65 21.43
C ILE A 144 -22.42 -21.20 22.54
N ARG A 145 -23.21 -22.23 22.22
CA ARG A 145 -23.98 -23.00 23.21
C ARG A 145 -23.10 -24.15 23.71
N THR A 146 -23.05 -24.36 25.01
CA THR A 146 -22.21 -25.41 25.61
C THR A 146 -22.79 -25.87 26.93
N ASP A 147 -22.81 -27.18 27.15
CA ASP A 147 -23.22 -27.81 28.41
C ASP A 147 -22.08 -27.83 29.43
N LYS A 148 -20.88 -27.35 29.04
CA LYS A 148 -19.72 -27.23 29.93
C LYS A 148 -19.87 -26.12 30.98
N LEU A 149 -20.88 -25.24 30.82
CA LEU A 149 -21.20 -24.21 31.81
C LEU A 149 -22.26 -24.76 32.78
N PRO A 150 -22.07 -24.61 34.11
CA PRO A 150 -23.09 -24.98 35.08
C PRO A 150 -24.42 -24.28 34.78
N ALA A 151 -25.55 -24.97 34.95
CA ALA A 151 -26.89 -24.41 34.67
C ALA A 151 -27.21 -23.14 35.49
N SER A 152 -26.54 -22.94 36.63
CA SER A 152 -26.65 -21.75 37.47
C SER A 152 -25.80 -20.56 36.97
N THR A 153 -24.94 -20.76 35.97
CA THR A 153 -24.05 -19.71 35.46
C THR A 153 -24.81 -18.81 34.50
N PRO A 154 -24.91 -17.49 34.76
CA PRO A 154 -25.53 -16.57 33.82
C PRO A 154 -24.74 -16.49 32.52
N ARG A 155 -25.40 -16.06 31.44
CA ARG A 155 -24.78 -15.91 30.10
C ARG A 155 -23.43 -15.18 30.19
N VAL A 156 -22.36 -15.87 29.81
CA VAL A 156 -21.01 -15.29 29.67
C VAL A 156 -20.91 -14.54 28.34
N ARG A 157 -20.39 -13.31 28.36
CA ARG A 157 -20.03 -12.54 27.16
C ARG A 157 -18.54 -12.29 27.16
N VAL A 158 -17.88 -12.70 26.08
CA VAL A 158 -16.46 -12.41 25.82
C VAL A 158 -16.40 -11.45 24.64
N ALA A 159 -15.70 -10.33 24.82
CA ALA A 159 -15.37 -9.42 23.72
C ALA A 159 -13.90 -9.65 23.34
N GLN A 160 -13.66 -10.06 22.11
CA GLN A 160 -12.32 -10.19 21.55
C GLN A 160 -12.09 -9.01 20.60
N ILE A 161 -11.00 -8.30 20.82
CA ILE A 161 -10.55 -7.18 19.99
C ILE A 161 -9.06 -7.41 19.73
N SER A 162 -8.59 -7.18 18.51
CA SER A 162 -7.17 -7.27 18.14
C SER A 162 -6.70 -6.02 17.41
N ASP A 163 -5.38 -5.81 17.39
CA ASP A 163 -4.68 -4.85 16.54
C ASP A 163 -5.17 -3.39 16.61
N VAL A 164 -5.65 -2.98 17.79
CA VAL A 164 -6.07 -1.60 18.05
C VAL A 164 -4.83 -0.72 18.21
N HIS A 165 -4.36 -0.19 17.10
CA HIS A 165 -3.21 0.72 17.05
C HIS A 165 -3.67 2.16 17.32
N LEU A 166 -3.92 2.47 18.59
CA LEU A 166 -4.20 3.85 19.02
C LEU A 166 -2.91 4.67 18.91
N GLY A 167 -2.80 5.45 17.83
CA GLY A 167 -1.65 6.30 17.54
C GLY A 167 -2.02 7.75 17.22
N LEU A 168 -1.03 8.51 16.74
CA LEU A 168 -1.14 9.94 16.39
C LEU A 168 -2.29 10.28 15.43
N LEU A 169 -2.79 9.31 14.65
CA LEU A 169 -3.90 9.52 13.71
C LEU A 169 -5.27 9.60 14.40
N VAL A 170 -5.44 8.91 15.53
CA VAL A 170 -6.74 8.70 16.21
C VAL A 170 -6.84 9.51 17.50
N ARG A 171 -5.72 10.03 18.02
CA ARG A 171 -5.70 10.90 19.20
C ARG A 171 -6.08 12.33 18.78
N ASN A 172 -7.16 12.86 19.36
CA ASN A 172 -7.49 14.28 19.33
C ASN A 172 -6.88 14.99 20.53
#